data_AF-A0A379INR5-F1
#
_entry.id   AF-A0A379INR5-F1
#
_cell.length_a   1.000
_cell.length_b   1.000
_cell.length_c   1.000
_cell.angle_alpha   90.00
_cell.angle_beta   90.00
_cell.angle_gamma   90.00
#
_symmetry.space_group_name_H-M   'P 1'
#
loop_
_entity.id
_entity.type
_entity.pdbx_description
1 polymer ?
#
loop_
_entity_poly.entity_id
_entity_poly.type
_entity_poly.pdbx_seq_one_letter_code
_entity_poly.pdbx_strand_id
1 'polypeptide(L)'
;MRYVHCLPVVFSSLILGCAVTPEQNEADLNAKLPAMTLESVLPSAEENAYCKRHMDSDILYGVGTALFNENDVASAKSCLIFAAPEHHRAFCYLSLIADRDQQKSQADRDQESFSYMAYAASQNDWCAEYGMWRVYQIGSKGVERDPELAKRWLERSALHGYNESQNALVYRYEADGDLVSSLAWSRILGDEQADQQDQLRQKMDAKQLAASDKLYERLTKQVTSKETMYAEAREEDIGRYSATIHLAVPQALDGMNTEQRREFIRETLAIALENDQIESREQVALYMMMTRSARLKGITTDVLANEQLLAILHNDELTLAEAQAQAQGVIDAAYP
;
A
#
# COMPACT_ATOMS: atom_id res chain seq x y z
N MET A 1 4.97 -45.08 -54.35
CA MET A 1 6.29 -44.48 -54.03
C MET A 1 6.03 -43.27 -53.15
N ARG A 2 6.30 -43.41 -51.84
CA ARG A 2 6.16 -42.35 -50.83
C ARG A 2 7.51 -41.64 -50.70
N TYR A 3 7.55 -40.35 -50.96
CA TYR A 3 8.74 -39.53 -50.70
C TYR A 3 8.80 -39.21 -49.20
N VAL A 4 9.82 -39.77 -48.54
CA VAL A 4 10.19 -39.46 -47.16
C VAL A 4 11.11 -38.24 -47.22
N HIS A 5 10.66 -37.11 -46.69
CA HIS A 5 11.53 -35.97 -46.43
C HIS A 5 12.28 -36.19 -45.11
N CYS A 6 13.59 -36.48 -45.22
CA CYS A 6 14.53 -36.36 -44.13
C CYS A 6 14.82 -34.87 -43.87
N LEU A 7 14.41 -34.36 -42.71
CA LEU A 7 14.94 -33.11 -42.15
C LEU A 7 16.08 -33.45 -41.18
N PRO A 8 17.21 -32.72 -41.20
CA PRO A 8 18.35 -33.00 -40.35
C PRO A 8 18.04 -32.53 -38.92
N VAL A 9 18.21 -33.44 -37.97
CA VAL A 9 18.21 -33.15 -36.53
C VAL A 9 19.52 -32.45 -36.20
N VAL A 10 19.45 -31.15 -35.92
CA VAL A 10 20.56 -30.42 -35.27
C VAL A 10 20.37 -30.55 -33.77
N PHE A 11 21.12 -31.47 -33.16
CA PHE A 11 21.30 -31.53 -31.72
C PHE A 11 22.22 -30.37 -31.30
N SER A 12 21.62 -29.22 -31.01
CA SER A 12 22.29 -28.15 -30.27
C SER A 12 22.14 -28.44 -28.79
N SER A 13 23.16 -29.05 -28.20
CA SER A 13 23.36 -29.16 -26.76
C SER A 13 23.62 -27.78 -26.17
N LEU A 14 22.55 -27.04 -25.88
CA LEU A 14 22.59 -25.83 -25.05
C LEU A 14 22.65 -26.28 -23.59
N ILE A 15 23.79 -26.00 -22.95
CA ILE A 15 23.90 -25.98 -21.50
C ILE A 15 23.07 -24.78 -21.02
N LEU A 16 21.78 -25.02 -20.76
CA LEU A 16 20.92 -24.09 -20.04
C LEU A 16 21.40 -24.04 -18.60
N GLY A 17 22.22 -23.03 -18.27
CA GLY A 17 22.18 -22.50 -16.91
C GLY A 17 20.78 -21.91 -16.74
N CYS A 18 19.92 -22.61 -15.98
CA CYS A 18 18.57 -22.13 -15.67
C CYS A 18 18.67 -20.81 -14.90
N ALA A 19 18.62 -19.68 -15.61
CA ALA A 19 18.37 -18.40 -14.97
C ALA A 19 16.90 -18.44 -14.52
N VAL A 20 16.68 -18.62 -13.22
CA VAL A 20 15.36 -18.53 -12.60
C VAL A 20 14.80 -17.13 -12.90
N THR A 21 13.62 -17.06 -13.53
CA THR A 21 12.96 -15.78 -13.78
C THR A 21 12.34 -15.24 -12.49
N PRO A 22 12.11 -13.92 -12.36
CA PRO A 22 11.38 -13.36 -11.21
C PRO A 22 10.04 -14.07 -10.95
N GLU A 23 9.29 -14.35 -12.01
CA GLU A 23 8.01 -15.07 -11.95
C GLU A 23 8.15 -16.51 -11.41
N GLN A 24 9.24 -17.21 -11.77
CA GLN A 24 9.54 -18.53 -11.22
C GLN A 24 9.95 -18.47 -9.75
N ASN A 25 10.64 -17.41 -9.33
CA ASN A 25 11.02 -17.20 -7.94
C ASN A 25 9.80 -16.87 -7.05
N GLU A 26 8.86 -16.06 -7.56
CA GLU A 26 7.59 -15.75 -6.89
C GLU A 26 6.71 -17.00 -6.73
N ALA A 27 6.58 -17.81 -7.80
CA ALA A 27 5.83 -19.05 -7.76
C ALA A 27 6.42 -20.05 -6.75
N ASP A 28 7.75 -20.14 -6.64
CA ASP A 28 8.42 -20.98 -5.64
C ASP A 28 8.18 -20.48 -4.21
N LEU A 29 8.15 -19.16 -3.98
CA LEU A 29 7.83 -18.59 -2.66
C LEU A 29 6.37 -18.84 -2.26
N ASN A 30 5.43 -18.61 -3.18
CA ASN A 30 4.02 -18.89 -2.92
C ASN A 30 3.77 -20.38 -2.64
N ALA A 31 4.54 -21.29 -3.25
CA ALA A 31 4.47 -22.73 -2.95
C ALA A 31 4.94 -23.12 -1.54
N LYS A 32 5.64 -22.22 -0.82
CA LYS A 32 6.00 -22.41 0.61
C LYS A 32 4.87 -22.02 1.56
N LEU A 33 3.85 -21.32 1.08
CA LEU A 33 2.69 -20.95 1.87
C LEU A 33 1.66 -22.08 1.90
N PRO A 34 0.85 -22.19 2.96
CA PRO A 34 -0.30 -23.08 2.94
C PRO A 34 -1.26 -22.68 1.81
N ALA A 35 -1.87 -23.66 1.15
CA ALA A 35 -2.91 -23.39 0.16
C ALA A 35 -4.14 -22.78 0.85
N MET A 36 -4.49 -21.55 0.46
CA MET A 36 -5.58 -20.79 1.07
C MET A 36 -6.46 -20.16 -0.02
N THR A 37 -7.75 -20.05 0.28
CA THR A 37 -8.71 -19.26 -0.51
C THR A 37 -9.17 -18.07 0.31
N LEU A 38 -9.70 -17.04 -0.36
CA LEU A 38 -10.30 -15.89 0.30
C LEU A 38 -11.36 -16.34 1.34
N GLU A 39 -12.22 -17.28 0.95
CA GLU A 39 -13.28 -17.83 1.81
C GLU A 39 -12.73 -18.56 3.05
N SER A 40 -11.59 -19.24 2.93
CA SER A 40 -10.98 -19.93 4.07
C SER A 40 -10.31 -19.01 5.08
N VAL A 41 -9.89 -17.82 4.63
CA VAL A 41 -9.09 -16.89 5.44
C VAL A 41 -9.95 -15.78 6.01
N LEU A 42 -10.96 -15.33 5.27
CA LEU A 42 -11.78 -14.19 5.63
C LEU A 42 -13.05 -14.63 6.38
N PRO A 43 -13.19 -14.34 7.69
CA PRO A 43 -14.41 -14.66 8.43
C PRO A 43 -15.57 -13.76 8.01
N SER A 44 -16.80 -14.14 8.35
CA SER A 44 -17.94 -13.23 8.27
C SER A 44 -17.83 -12.12 9.32
N ALA A 45 -18.39 -10.96 9.00
CA ALA A 45 -18.52 -9.84 9.93
C ALA A 45 -19.95 -9.31 9.97
N GLU A 46 -20.31 -8.75 11.13
CA GLU A 46 -21.55 -8.01 11.33
C GLU A 46 -21.36 -6.55 10.92
N GLU A 47 -22.41 -5.97 10.34
CA GLU A 47 -22.47 -4.54 10.07
C GLU A 47 -22.54 -3.76 11.39
N ASN A 48 -22.00 -2.54 11.38
CA ASN A 48 -22.01 -1.66 12.54
C ASN A 48 -22.46 -0.25 12.15
N ALA A 49 -22.26 0.73 13.03
CA ALA A 49 -22.66 2.12 12.79
C ALA A 49 -21.86 2.79 11.65
N TYR A 50 -20.63 2.34 11.41
CA TYR A 50 -19.70 2.92 10.44
C TYR A 50 -19.68 2.18 9.10
N CYS A 51 -19.90 0.86 9.11
CA CYS A 51 -19.61 -0.01 7.98
C CYS A 51 -20.76 -0.95 7.64
N LYS A 52 -21.20 -0.88 6.39
CA LYS A 52 -22.21 -1.73 5.75
C LYS A 52 -21.57 -2.54 4.63
N ARG A 53 -22.08 -3.75 4.36
CA ARG A 53 -21.48 -4.68 3.37
C ARG A 53 -21.47 -4.16 1.94
N HIS A 54 -22.37 -3.24 1.62
CA HIS A 54 -22.57 -2.70 0.26
C HIS A 54 -21.85 -1.37 0.03
N MET A 55 -21.09 -0.88 1.00
CA MET A 55 -20.28 0.32 0.83
C MET A 55 -19.11 0.03 -0.11
N ASP A 56 -18.60 1.07 -0.76
CA ASP A 56 -17.41 0.96 -1.60
C ASP A 56 -16.23 0.44 -0.77
N SER A 57 -15.45 -0.48 -1.37
CA SER A 57 -14.36 -1.17 -0.69
C SER A 57 -13.26 -0.21 -0.18
N ASP A 58 -12.97 0.86 -0.92
CA ASP A 58 -11.97 1.86 -0.56
C ASP A 58 -12.43 2.75 0.60
N ILE A 59 -13.73 3.07 0.69
CA ILE A 59 -14.33 3.71 1.87
C ILE A 59 -14.22 2.75 3.06
N LEU A 60 -14.60 1.48 2.90
CA LEU A 60 -14.51 0.48 3.97
C LEU A 60 -13.08 0.31 4.49
N TYR A 61 -12.10 0.29 3.58
CA TYR A 61 -10.69 0.24 3.94
C TYR A 61 -10.25 1.52 4.67
N GLY A 62 -10.58 2.70 4.14
CA GLY A 62 -10.22 3.97 4.77
C GLY A 62 -10.86 4.15 6.17
N VAL A 63 -12.15 3.81 6.32
CA VAL A 63 -12.85 3.84 7.62
C VAL A 63 -12.24 2.82 8.57
N GLY A 64 -11.99 1.60 8.09
CA GLY A 64 -11.38 0.54 8.89
C GLY A 64 -9.99 0.91 9.43
N THR A 65 -9.15 1.54 8.62
CA THR A 65 -7.83 2.01 9.04
C THR A 65 -7.91 3.21 10.00
N ALA A 66 -8.85 4.14 9.79
CA ALA A 66 -9.08 5.25 10.72
C ALA A 66 -9.49 4.74 12.12
N LEU A 67 -10.50 3.87 12.17
CA LEU A 67 -10.97 3.25 13.42
C LEU A 67 -9.88 2.43 14.12
N PHE A 68 -9.03 1.74 13.34
CA PHE A 68 -7.88 1.02 13.91
C PHE A 68 -6.88 1.96 14.60
N ASN A 69 -6.59 3.10 13.98
CA ASN A 69 -5.68 4.11 14.54
C ASN A 69 -6.27 4.80 15.78
N GLU A 70 -7.60 4.93 15.84
CA GLU A 70 -8.36 5.40 17.01
C GLU A 70 -8.54 4.30 18.08
N ASN A 71 -8.01 3.10 17.84
CA ASN A 71 -8.09 1.94 18.71
C ASN A 71 -9.51 1.36 18.92
N ASP A 72 -10.48 1.70 18.04
CA ASP A 72 -11.75 0.99 17.92
C ASP A 72 -11.58 -0.26 17.03
N VAL A 73 -10.87 -1.23 17.59
CA VAL A 73 -10.48 -2.47 16.89
C VAL A 73 -11.69 -3.31 16.47
N ALA A 74 -12.80 -3.26 17.22
CA ALA A 74 -13.98 -4.04 16.92
C ALA A 74 -14.69 -3.53 15.67
N SER A 75 -14.92 -2.21 15.57
CA SER A 75 -15.52 -1.63 14.37
C SER A 75 -14.57 -1.68 13.19
N ALA A 76 -13.27 -1.42 13.40
CA ALA A 76 -12.24 -1.55 12.36
C ALA A 76 -12.25 -2.94 11.71
N LYS A 77 -12.33 -4.01 12.52
CA LYS A 77 -12.35 -5.39 12.04
C LYS A 77 -13.46 -5.65 11.03
N SER A 78 -14.70 -5.21 11.31
CA SER A 78 -15.82 -5.38 10.37
C SER A 78 -15.58 -4.67 9.05
N CYS A 79 -15.13 -3.41 9.10
CA CYS A 79 -14.86 -2.61 7.91
C CYS A 79 -13.77 -3.25 7.03
N LEU A 80 -12.66 -3.66 7.66
CA LEU A 80 -11.54 -4.29 6.96
C LEU A 80 -11.91 -5.67 6.40
N ILE A 81 -12.79 -6.43 7.06
CA ILE A 81 -13.32 -7.68 6.51
C ILE A 81 -14.13 -7.40 5.24
N PHE A 82 -14.98 -6.39 5.23
CA PHE A 82 -15.77 -6.06 4.04
C PHE A 82 -14.90 -5.49 2.90
N ALA A 83 -13.80 -4.81 3.22
CA ALA A 83 -12.87 -4.28 2.21
C ALA A 83 -11.94 -5.36 1.60
N ALA A 84 -11.55 -6.36 2.38
CA ALA A 84 -10.52 -7.34 2.03
C ALA A 84 -10.68 -8.08 0.68
N PRO A 85 -11.90 -8.37 0.17
CA PRO A 85 -12.07 -8.98 -1.14
C PRO A 85 -11.49 -8.18 -2.30
N GLU A 86 -11.47 -6.84 -2.20
CA GLU A 86 -10.97 -5.94 -3.24
C GLU A 86 -9.74 -5.12 -2.77
N HIS A 87 -9.44 -5.11 -1.47
CA HIS A 87 -8.26 -4.46 -0.89
C HIS A 87 -7.43 -5.44 -0.06
N HIS A 88 -6.46 -6.10 -0.68
CA HIS A 88 -5.62 -7.10 -0.01
C HIS A 88 -4.80 -6.53 1.16
N ARG A 89 -4.45 -5.23 1.13
CA ARG A 89 -3.78 -4.61 2.27
C ARG A 89 -4.61 -4.60 3.56
N ALA A 90 -5.94 -4.74 3.47
CA ALA A 90 -6.80 -4.92 4.64
C ALA A 90 -6.35 -6.12 5.50
N PHE A 91 -5.79 -7.17 4.89
CA PHE A 91 -5.25 -8.32 5.61
C PHE A 91 -4.07 -7.99 6.51
N CYS A 92 -3.25 -6.98 6.16
CA CYS A 92 -2.20 -6.51 7.06
C CYS A 92 -2.78 -5.97 8.37
N TYR A 93 -3.84 -5.16 8.29
CA TYR A 93 -4.53 -4.67 9.48
C TYR A 93 -5.27 -5.78 10.21
N LEU A 94 -5.96 -6.68 9.50
CA LEU A 94 -6.63 -7.84 10.10
C LEU A 94 -5.65 -8.75 10.85
N SER A 95 -4.42 -8.92 10.34
CA SER A 95 -3.34 -9.63 11.04
C SER A 95 -2.97 -8.94 12.35
N LEU A 96 -2.80 -7.61 12.35
CA LEU A 96 -2.50 -6.85 13.57
C LEU A 96 -3.65 -6.89 14.59
N ILE A 97 -4.90 -6.91 14.10
CA ILE A 97 -6.09 -7.08 14.93
C ILE A 97 -6.15 -8.48 15.54
N ALA A 98 -5.89 -9.52 14.74
CA ALA A 98 -5.85 -10.90 15.19
C ALA A 98 -4.82 -11.12 16.31
N ASP A 99 -3.63 -10.50 16.19
CA ASP A 99 -2.58 -10.58 17.21
C ASP A 99 -2.99 -10.02 18.58
N ARG A 100 -3.98 -9.12 18.59
CA ARG A 100 -4.48 -8.44 19.80
C ARG A 100 -5.77 -9.06 20.35
N ASP A 101 -6.31 -10.11 19.72
CA ASP A 101 -7.60 -10.70 20.11
C ASP A 101 -7.51 -11.50 21.42
N GLN A 102 -7.70 -10.80 22.55
CA GLN A 102 -7.61 -11.38 23.89
C GLN A 102 -8.64 -12.49 24.17
N GLN A 103 -9.66 -12.65 23.32
CA GLN A 103 -10.65 -13.71 23.46
C GLN A 103 -10.13 -15.06 22.94
N LYS A 104 -9.10 -15.04 22.09
CA LYS A 104 -8.49 -16.24 21.49
C LYS A 104 -7.28 -16.70 22.26
N SER A 105 -6.97 -18.00 22.17
CA SER A 105 -5.70 -18.52 22.65
C SER A 105 -4.54 -17.92 21.83
N GLN A 106 -3.33 -17.93 22.38
CA GLN A 106 -2.16 -17.45 21.62
C GLN A 106 -1.97 -18.23 20.32
N ALA A 107 -2.17 -19.55 20.33
CA ALA A 107 -2.05 -20.39 19.15
C ALA A 107 -3.08 -20.02 18.07
N ASP A 108 -4.32 -19.74 18.46
CA ASP A 108 -5.37 -19.35 17.50
C ASP A 108 -5.11 -17.95 16.91
N ARG A 109 -4.64 -17.00 17.73
CA ARG A 109 -4.23 -15.66 17.24
C ARG A 109 -3.08 -15.76 16.24
N ASP A 110 -2.05 -16.51 16.61
CA ASP A 110 -0.86 -16.73 15.80
C ASP A 110 -1.22 -17.34 14.44
N GLN A 111 -2.07 -18.39 14.45
CA GLN A 111 -2.52 -19.05 13.24
C GLN A 111 -3.38 -18.14 12.36
N GLU A 112 -4.31 -17.39 12.94
CA GLU A 112 -5.16 -16.46 12.18
C GLU A 112 -4.34 -15.32 11.56
N SER A 113 -3.48 -14.67 12.35
CA SER A 113 -2.59 -13.62 11.88
C SER A 113 -1.66 -14.12 10.77
N PHE A 114 -1.09 -15.33 10.92
CA PHE A 114 -0.28 -15.94 9.87
C PHE A 114 -1.09 -16.17 8.59
N SER A 115 -2.32 -16.67 8.70
CA SER A 115 -3.18 -16.90 7.52
C SER A 115 -3.50 -15.61 6.76
N TYR A 116 -3.77 -14.50 7.47
CA TYR A 116 -3.97 -13.20 6.83
C TYR A 116 -2.72 -12.72 6.09
N MET A 117 -1.54 -12.80 6.72
CA MET A 117 -0.29 -12.41 6.07
C MET A 117 0.07 -13.34 4.90
N ALA A 118 -0.06 -14.65 5.06
CA ALA A 118 0.21 -15.61 4.00
C ALA A 118 -0.69 -15.37 2.78
N TYR A 119 -1.99 -15.16 3.01
CA TYR A 119 -2.92 -14.87 1.93
C TYR A 119 -2.54 -13.58 1.19
N ALA A 120 -2.31 -12.48 1.90
CA ALA A 120 -1.96 -11.21 1.26
C ALA A 120 -0.59 -11.25 0.56
N ALA A 121 0.41 -11.92 1.14
CA ALA A 121 1.70 -12.13 0.49
C ALA A 121 1.58 -12.96 -0.80
N SER A 122 0.64 -13.92 -0.84
CA SER A 122 0.34 -14.66 -2.07
C SER A 122 -0.24 -13.79 -3.19
N GLN A 123 -0.86 -12.66 -2.82
CA GLN A 123 -1.39 -11.63 -3.71
C GLN A 123 -0.41 -10.48 -3.96
N ASN A 124 0.89 -10.67 -3.69
CA ASN A 124 1.95 -9.66 -3.89
C ASN A 124 1.81 -8.40 -3.02
N ASP A 125 1.12 -8.47 -1.88
CA ASP A 125 1.07 -7.34 -0.94
C ASP A 125 2.41 -7.21 -0.21
N TRP A 126 3.12 -6.10 -0.47
CA TRP A 126 4.46 -5.87 0.05
C TRP A 126 4.53 -5.79 1.58
N CYS A 127 3.44 -5.36 2.24
CA CYS A 127 3.36 -5.28 3.70
C CYS A 127 3.30 -6.69 4.30
N ALA A 128 2.51 -7.56 3.68
CA ALA A 128 2.40 -8.95 4.07
C ALA A 128 3.69 -9.72 3.79
N GLU A 129 4.36 -9.48 2.67
CA GLU A 129 5.67 -10.08 2.35
C GLU A 129 6.75 -9.70 3.38
N TYR A 130 6.78 -8.44 3.82
CA TYR A 130 7.63 -8.03 4.94
C TYR A 130 7.23 -8.69 6.26
N GLY A 131 5.92 -8.90 6.48
CA GLY A 131 5.39 -9.72 7.56
C GLY A 131 5.94 -11.14 7.53
N MET A 132 5.97 -11.78 6.36
CA MET A 132 6.53 -13.12 6.17
C MET A 132 8.03 -13.17 6.47
N TRP A 133 8.80 -12.15 6.06
CA TRP A 133 10.21 -12.03 6.46
C TRP A 133 10.35 -12.07 7.98
N ARG A 134 9.59 -11.25 8.72
CA ARG A 134 9.66 -11.24 10.19
C ARG A 134 9.34 -12.60 10.79
N VAL A 135 8.29 -13.27 10.30
CA VAL A 135 7.85 -14.58 10.80
C VAL A 135 8.95 -15.63 10.66
N TYR A 136 9.52 -15.79 9.45
CA TYR A 136 10.56 -16.78 9.20
C TYR A 136 11.92 -16.40 9.81
N GLN A 137 12.23 -15.10 9.92
CA GLN A 137 13.51 -14.63 10.46
C GLN A 137 13.69 -15.00 11.94
N ILE A 138 12.61 -14.98 12.71
CA ILE A 138 12.62 -15.28 14.16
C ILE A 138 12.09 -16.67 14.48
N GLY A 139 11.25 -17.25 13.63
CA GLY A 139 10.45 -18.43 13.95
C GLY A 139 9.33 -18.08 14.91
N SER A 140 8.15 -17.76 14.38
CA SER A 140 6.98 -17.37 15.18
C SER A 140 5.70 -17.88 14.52
N LYS A 141 4.56 -17.76 15.20
CA LYS A 141 3.24 -18.13 14.67
C LYS A 141 3.15 -19.58 14.17
N GLY A 142 3.75 -20.51 14.92
CA GLY A 142 3.80 -21.93 14.57
C GLY A 142 4.77 -22.29 13.44
N VAL A 143 5.58 -21.34 12.97
CA VAL A 143 6.56 -21.53 11.88
C VAL A 143 7.97 -21.59 12.45
N GLU A 144 8.75 -22.56 11.97
CA GLU A 144 10.17 -22.69 12.34
C GLU A 144 11.01 -21.55 11.74
N ARG A 145 12.07 -21.16 12.46
CA ARG A 145 12.99 -20.13 12.01
C ARG A 145 13.75 -20.62 10.76
N ASP A 146 13.58 -19.89 9.66
CA ASP A 146 14.28 -20.14 8.38
C ASP A 146 14.78 -18.79 7.81
N PRO A 147 16.04 -18.40 8.11
CA PRO A 147 16.59 -17.13 7.65
C PRO A 147 16.76 -17.04 6.13
N GLU A 148 16.98 -18.16 5.46
CA GLU A 148 17.15 -18.18 4.00
C GLU A 148 15.81 -17.90 3.32
N LEU A 149 14.74 -18.56 3.79
CA LEU A 149 13.39 -18.27 3.32
C LEU A 149 12.97 -16.84 3.69
N ALA A 150 13.29 -16.38 4.90
CA ALA A 150 13.03 -15.01 5.33
C ALA A 150 13.67 -13.98 4.38
N LYS A 151 14.95 -14.16 4.06
CA LYS A 151 15.68 -13.28 3.13
C LYS A 151 14.97 -13.18 1.78
N ARG A 152 14.49 -14.30 1.23
CA ARG A 152 13.76 -14.30 -0.04
C ARG A 152 12.43 -13.54 0.02
N TRP A 153 11.69 -13.62 1.14
CA TRP A 153 10.49 -12.81 1.36
C TRP A 153 10.81 -11.32 1.46
N LEU A 154 11.92 -10.96 2.13
CA LEU A 154 12.38 -9.59 2.23
C LEU A 154 12.79 -9.02 0.86
N GLU A 155 13.49 -9.81 0.05
CA GLU A 155 13.84 -9.47 -1.33
C GLU A 155 12.60 -9.22 -2.19
N ARG A 156 11.58 -10.08 -2.09
CA ARG A 156 10.31 -9.89 -2.82
C ARG A 156 9.59 -8.60 -2.42
N SER A 157 9.46 -8.34 -1.12
CA SER A 157 8.87 -7.09 -0.61
C SER A 157 9.64 -5.84 -1.08
N ALA A 158 10.97 -5.90 -1.10
CA ALA A 158 11.81 -4.81 -1.60
C ALA A 158 11.68 -4.61 -3.12
N LEU A 159 11.55 -5.69 -3.89
CA LEU A 159 11.25 -5.65 -5.32
C LEU A 159 9.87 -5.05 -5.58
N HIS A 160 8.87 -5.32 -4.74
CA HIS A 160 7.57 -4.66 -4.82
C HIS A 160 7.58 -3.21 -4.32
N GLY A 161 8.75 -2.63 -4.04
CA GLY A 161 8.91 -1.19 -3.81
C GLY A 161 8.76 -0.76 -2.35
N TYR A 162 8.67 -1.69 -1.39
CA TYR A 162 8.56 -1.31 0.01
C TYR A 162 9.88 -0.77 0.56
N ASN A 163 9.92 0.52 0.88
CA ASN A 163 11.11 1.25 1.31
C ASN A 163 11.74 0.64 2.57
N GLU A 164 10.94 0.21 3.54
CA GLU A 164 11.43 -0.41 4.76
C GLU A 164 12.10 -1.75 4.48
N SER A 165 11.58 -2.55 3.53
CA SER A 165 12.24 -3.77 3.08
C SER A 165 13.56 -3.50 2.37
N GLN A 166 13.60 -2.48 1.51
CA GLN A 166 14.84 -2.06 0.84
C GLN A 166 15.90 -1.62 1.86
N ASN A 167 15.53 -0.79 2.84
CA ASN A 167 16.42 -0.38 3.93
C ASN A 167 16.90 -1.57 4.76
N ALA A 168 16.00 -2.50 5.09
CA ALA A 168 16.35 -3.71 5.82
C ALA A 168 17.34 -4.57 5.02
N LEU A 169 17.21 -4.69 3.70
CA LEU A 169 18.17 -5.40 2.86
C LEU A 169 19.54 -4.74 2.89
N VAL A 170 19.63 -3.41 2.77
CA VAL A 170 20.91 -2.69 2.84
C VAL A 170 21.64 -3.04 4.15
N TYR A 171 20.94 -2.92 5.28
CA TYR A 171 21.50 -3.25 6.59
C TYR A 171 21.95 -4.72 6.69
N ARG A 172 21.14 -5.66 6.18
CA ARG A 172 21.46 -7.10 6.20
C ARG A 172 22.68 -7.41 5.35
N TYR A 173 22.75 -6.88 4.14
CA TYR A 173 23.89 -7.08 3.26
C TYR A 173 25.18 -6.49 3.83
N GLU A 174 25.13 -5.35 4.51
CA GLU A 174 26.30 -4.83 5.22
C GLU A 174 26.75 -5.74 6.36
N ALA A 175 25.80 -6.22 7.17
CA ALA A 175 26.10 -7.13 8.27
C ALA A 175 26.72 -8.46 7.80
N ASP A 176 26.31 -8.94 6.63
CA ASP A 176 26.85 -10.14 5.98
C ASP A 176 28.17 -9.87 5.22
N GLY A 177 28.62 -8.61 5.13
CA GLY A 177 29.81 -8.21 4.38
C GLY A 177 29.62 -8.19 2.86
N ASP A 178 28.40 -8.30 2.37
CA ASP A 178 28.05 -8.19 0.94
C ASP A 178 27.89 -6.72 0.54
N LEU A 179 29.03 -6.05 0.38
CA LEU A 179 29.09 -4.65 -0.03
C LEU A 179 28.51 -4.42 -1.44
N VAL A 180 28.52 -5.44 -2.30
CA VAL A 180 28.00 -5.35 -3.68
C VAL A 180 26.49 -5.16 -3.67
N SER A 181 25.78 -6.03 -2.95
CA SER A 181 24.33 -5.98 -2.82
C SER A 181 23.87 -4.78 -1.99
N SER A 182 24.59 -4.47 -0.90
CA SER A 182 24.30 -3.28 -0.09
C SER A 182 24.38 -1.98 -0.89
N LEU A 183 25.45 -1.79 -1.68
CA LEU A 183 25.58 -0.60 -2.52
C LEU A 183 24.52 -0.56 -3.63
N ALA A 184 24.15 -1.71 -4.20
CA ALA A 184 23.13 -1.75 -5.26
C ALA A 184 21.74 -1.36 -4.73
N TRP A 185 21.34 -1.91 -3.58
CA TRP A 185 20.05 -1.59 -2.96
C TRP A 185 20.00 -0.18 -2.38
N SER A 186 21.08 0.34 -1.79
CA SER A 186 21.12 1.74 -1.30
C SER A 186 20.97 2.75 -2.43
N ARG A 187 21.40 2.42 -3.65
CA ARG A 187 21.15 3.24 -4.85
C ARG A 187 19.71 3.20 -5.34
N ILE A 188 18.94 2.13 -5.06
CA ILE A 188 17.51 2.08 -5.38
C ILE A 188 16.72 3.06 -4.51
N LEU A 189 17.11 3.17 -3.23
CA LEU A 189 16.53 4.12 -2.27
C LEU A 189 16.79 5.59 -2.66
N GLY A 190 17.85 5.85 -3.42
CA GLY A 190 18.15 7.17 -4.00
C GLY A 190 19.08 8.02 -3.13
N ASP A 191 19.02 9.34 -3.33
CA ASP A 191 20.02 10.28 -2.82
C ASP A 191 20.00 10.45 -1.29
N GLU A 192 18.90 10.06 -0.61
CA GLU A 192 18.82 10.02 0.85
C GLU A 192 19.92 9.13 1.46
N GLN A 193 20.45 8.19 0.69
CA GLN A 193 21.53 7.28 1.12
C GLN A 193 22.93 7.71 0.64
N ALA A 194 23.12 8.94 0.14
CA ALA A 194 24.38 9.37 -0.47
C ALA A 194 25.61 9.12 0.43
N ASP A 195 25.53 9.51 1.71
CA ASP A 195 26.62 9.32 2.68
C ASP A 195 26.95 7.83 2.90
N GLN A 196 25.93 6.99 3.05
CA GLN A 196 26.10 5.54 3.21
C GLN A 196 26.72 4.92 1.95
N GLN A 197 26.23 5.31 0.77
CA GLN A 197 26.76 4.82 -0.50
C GLN A 197 28.24 5.19 -0.67
N ASP A 198 28.66 6.40 -0.26
CA ASP A 198 30.06 6.81 -0.32
C ASP A 198 30.95 6.03 0.65
N GLN A 199 30.46 5.76 1.86
CA GLN A 199 31.15 4.90 2.81
C GLN A 199 31.32 3.46 2.30
N LEU A 200 30.32 2.93 1.60
CA LEU A 200 30.40 1.62 0.95
C LEU A 200 31.45 1.63 -0.18
N ARG A 201 31.42 2.63 -1.06
CA ARG A 201 32.37 2.76 -2.17
C ARG A 201 33.82 2.82 -1.69
N GLN A 202 34.09 3.50 -0.57
CA GLN A 202 35.45 3.57 0.02
C GLN A 202 35.99 2.21 0.49
N LYS A 203 35.11 1.26 0.84
CA LYS A 203 35.47 -0.07 1.32
C LYS A 203 35.58 -1.11 0.20
N MET A 204 35.18 -0.77 -1.02
CA MET A 204 35.04 -1.70 -2.15
C MET A 204 36.20 -1.59 -3.15
N ASP A 205 36.58 -2.71 -3.74
CA ASP A 205 37.49 -2.72 -4.88
C ASP A 205 36.76 -2.47 -6.22
N ALA A 206 37.52 -2.25 -7.30
CA ALA A 206 36.96 -1.98 -8.63
C ALA A 206 36.07 -3.11 -9.18
N LYS A 207 36.33 -4.37 -8.80
CA LYS A 207 35.53 -5.52 -9.24
C LYS A 207 34.18 -5.53 -8.51
N GLN A 208 34.17 -5.23 -7.21
CA GLN A 208 32.95 -5.11 -6.41
C GLN A 208 32.10 -3.94 -6.89
N LEU A 209 32.71 -2.79 -7.19
CA LEU A 209 32.00 -1.63 -7.74
C LEU A 209 31.32 -1.98 -9.07
N ALA A 210 32.06 -2.58 -10.01
CA ALA A 210 31.50 -2.99 -11.30
C ALA A 210 30.42 -4.08 -11.17
N ALA A 211 30.52 -4.97 -10.17
CA ALA A 211 29.47 -5.95 -9.87
C ALA A 211 28.20 -5.27 -9.32
N SER A 212 28.37 -4.25 -8.47
CA SER A 212 27.27 -3.48 -7.90
C SER A 212 26.54 -2.67 -8.97
N ASP A 213 27.27 -2.07 -9.91
CA ASP A 213 26.68 -1.38 -11.07
C ASP A 213 25.79 -2.32 -11.89
N LYS A 214 26.28 -3.52 -12.21
CA LYS A 214 25.50 -4.52 -12.96
C LYS A 214 24.27 -5.01 -12.19
N LEU A 215 24.37 -5.13 -10.87
CA LEU A 215 23.24 -5.53 -10.04
C LEU A 215 22.20 -4.41 -9.98
N TYR A 216 22.64 -3.17 -9.76
CA TYR A 216 21.78 -1.99 -9.77
C TYR A 216 21.01 -1.87 -11.10
N GLU A 217 21.69 -2.00 -12.25
CA GLU A 217 21.04 -1.98 -13.57
C GLU A 217 19.97 -3.08 -13.79
N ARG A 218 20.09 -4.20 -13.07
CA ARG A 218 19.09 -5.26 -13.08
C ARG A 218 17.93 -4.90 -12.16
N LEU A 219 18.25 -4.46 -10.94
CA LEU A 219 17.25 -4.08 -9.93
C LEU A 219 16.36 -2.94 -10.42
N THR A 220 16.90 -1.92 -11.11
CA THR A 220 16.10 -0.82 -11.65
C THR A 220 15.04 -1.25 -12.67
N LYS A 221 15.15 -2.46 -13.25
CA LYS A 221 14.17 -3.03 -14.16
C LYS A 221 13.17 -3.97 -13.46
N GLN A 222 13.47 -4.40 -12.24
CA GLN A 222 12.67 -5.38 -11.49
C GLN A 222 11.90 -4.73 -10.35
N VAL A 223 12.49 -3.75 -9.69
CA VAL A 223 11.86 -3.01 -8.60
C VAL A 223 10.69 -2.21 -9.17
N THR A 224 9.53 -2.29 -8.52
CA THR A 224 8.35 -1.46 -8.84
C THR A 224 8.76 0.00 -8.94
N SER A 225 8.42 0.63 -10.07
CA SER A 225 8.85 1.99 -10.34
C SER A 225 8.27 2.98 -9.32
N LYS A 226 8.99 4.08 -9.05
CA LYS A 226 8.47 5.17 -8.19
C LYS A 226 7.13 5.71 -8.70
N GLU A 227 6.95 5.79 -10.02
CA GLU A 227 5.69 6.22 -10.63
C GLU A 227 4.53 5.29 -10.25
N THR A 228 4.73 3.98 -10.33
CA THR A 228 3.75 2.97 -9.95
C THR A 228 3.45 3.03 -8.45
N MET A 229 4.48 3.14 -7.60
CA MET A 229 4.30 3.29 -6.14
C MET A 229 3.50 4.55 -5.81
N TYR A 230 3.80 5.69 -6.46
CA TYR A 230 3.04 6.91 -6.25
C TYR A 230 1.62 6.81 -6.79
N ALA A 231 1.38 6.04 -7.85
CA ALA A 231 0.02 5.78 -8.33
C ALA A 231 -0.79 4.97 -7.31
N GLU A 232 -0.20 3.91 -6.74
CA GLU A 232 -0.83 3.13 -5.67
C GLU A 232 -1.12 3.99 -4.43
N ALA A 233 -0.14 4.77 -3.98
CA ALA A 233 -0.31 5.68 -2.84
C ALA A 233 -1.40 6.73 -3.09
N ARG A 234 -1.51 7.26 -4.33
CA ARG A 234 -2.60 8.18 -4.70
C ARG A 234 -3.97 7.50 -4.65
N GLU A 235 -4.08 6.24 -5.06
CA GLU A 235 -5.33 5.50 -4.97
C GLU A 235 -5.74 5.22 -3.51
N GLU A 236 -4.77 4.96 -2.63
CA GLU A 236 -5.02 4.89 -1.18
C GLU A 236 -5.46 6.23 -0.60
N ASP A 237 -4.84 7.33 -1.04
CA ASP A 237 -5.23 8.67 -0.64
C ASP A 237 -6.68 8.98 -1.06
N ILE A 238 -7.09 8.56 -2.26
CA ILE A 238 -8.49 8.70 -2.73
C ILE A 238 -9.45 7.97 -1.79
N GLY A 239 -9.17 6.71 -1.45
CA GLY A 239 -9.98 5.94 -0.51
C GLY A 239 -10.03 6.58 0.88
N ARG A 240 -8.90 7.10 1.35
CA ARG A 240 -8.77 7.76 2.64
C ARG A 240 -9.55 9.06 2.72
N TYR A 241 -9.45 9.93 1.72
CA TYR A 241 -10.26 11.16 1.68
C TYR A 241 -11.74 10.84 1.57
N SER A 242 -12.10 9.81 0.80
CA SER A 242 -13.48 9.35 0.72
C SER A 242 -14.01 8.86 2.07
N ALA A 243 -13.20 8.11 2.83
CA ALA A 243 -13.54 7.71 4.19
C ALA A 243 -13.63 8.90 5.16
N THR A 244 -12.70 9.85 5.10
CA THR A 244 -12.74 11.08 5.91
C THR A 244 -14.03 11.86 5.67
N ILE A 245 -14.39 12.09 4.41
CA ILE A 245 -15.64 12.78 4.05
C ILE A 245 -16.85 11.94 4.47
N HIS A 246 -16.83 10.62 4.25
CA HIS A 246 -17.91 9.73 4.64
C HIS A 246 -18.19 9.76 6.16
N LEU A 247 -17.14 9.80 6.98
CA LEU A 247 -17.25 9.86 8.43
C LEU A 247 -17.72 11.23 8.93
N ALA A 248 -17.22 12.32 8.34
CA ALA A 248 -17.51 13.67 8.81
C ALA A 248 -18.83 14.24 8.25
N VAL A 249 -19.03 14.14 6.94
CA VAL A 249 -20.15 14.77 6.21
C VAL A 249 -20.54 13.87 5.02
N PRO A 250 -21.20 12.72 5.25
CA PRO A 250 -21.50 11.76 4.18
C PRO A 250 -22.35 12.36 3.05
N GLN A 251 -23.18 13.37 3.33
CA GLN A 251 -24.03 14.01 2.32
C GLN A 251 -23.22 14.72 1.23
N ALA A 252 -21.96 15.07 1.49
CA ALA A 252 -21.08 15.65 0.47
C ALA A 252 -20.90 14.70 -0.73
N LEU A 253 -20.98 13.38 -0.50
CA LEU A 253 -20.81 12.37 -1.54
C LEU A 253 -22.15 11.95 -2.20
N ASP A 254 -23.28 12.52 -1.78
CA ASP A 254 -24.59 12.14 -2.29
C ASP A 254 -24.70 12.32 -3.81
N GLY A 255 -25.33 11.34 -4.45
CA GLY A 255 -25.58 11.30 -5.88
C GLY A 255 -24.39 10.89 -6.76
N MET A 256 -23.22 10.58 -6.17
CA MET A 256 -22.08 10.01 -6.88
C MET A 256 -22.09 8.48 -6.80
N ASN A 257 -21.86 7.81 -7.93
CA ASN A 257 -21.41 6.42 -7.90
C ASN A 257 -19.91 6.34 -7.58
N THR A 258 -19.39 5.11 -7.39
CA THR A 258 -17.99 4.85 -7.04
C THR A 258 -17.00 5.55 -7.97
N GLU A 259 -17.20 5.47 -9.29
CA GLU A 259 -16.29 6.07 -10.27
C GLU A 259 -16.35 7.59 -10.24
N GLN A 260 -17.55 8.16 -10.17
CA GLN A 260 -17.74 9.61 -10.06
C GLN A 260 -17.12 10.17 -8.77
N ARG A 261 -17.27 9.47 -7.65
CA ARG A 261 -16.64 9.84 -6.38
C ARG A 261 -15.13 9.81 -6.50
N ARG A 262 -14.55 8.72 -6.99
CA ARG A 262 -13.09 8.58 -7.12
C ARG A 262 -12.50 9.64 -8.03
N GLU A 263 -13.16 9.92 -9.16
CA GLU A 263 -12.70 10.97 -10.08
C GLU A 263 -12.79 12.36 -9.44
N PHE A 264 -13.89 12.66 -8.75
CA PHE A 264 -14.04 13.91 -8.01
C PHE A 264 -12.91 14.11 -6.99
N ILE A 265 -12.61 13.09 -6.18
CA ILE A 265 -11.54 13.14 -5.18
C ILE A 265 -10.17 13.25 -5.85
N ARG A 266 -9.93 12.53 -6.94
CA ARG A 266 -8.68 12.59 -7.71
C ARG A 266 -8.41 14.00 -8.24
N GLU A 267 -9.41 14.59 -8.89
CA GLU A 267 -9.33 15.94 -9.48
C GLU A 267 -9.04 16.99 -8.39
N THR A 268 -9.84 16.97 -7.32
CA THR A 268 -9.72 17.95 -6.24
C THR A 268 -8.46 17.77 -5.40
N LEU A 269 -7.98 16.53 -5.23
CA LEU A 269 -6.70 16.26 -4.58
C LEU A 269 -5.53 16.85 -5.38
N ALA A 270 -5.52 16.67 -6.71
CA ALA A 270 -4.46 17.21 -7.55
C ALA A 270 -4.37 18.74 -7.43
N ILE A 271 -5.52 19.43 -7.44
CA ILE A 271 -5.57 20.88 -7.25
C ILE A 271 -5.11 21.25 -5.83
N ALA A 272 -5.58 20.52 -4.81
CA ALA A 272 -5.26 20.86 -3.43
C ALA A 272 -3.77 20.70 -3.09
N LEU A 273 -3.09 19.72 -3.68
CA LEU A 273 -1.65 19.49 -3.48
C LEU A 273 -0.77 20.56 -4.12
N GLU A 274 -1.27 21.29 -5.12
CA GLU A 274 -0.57 22.40 -5.78
C GLU A 274 -0.92 23.77 -5.16
N ASN A 275 -1.89 23.81 -4.24
CA ASN A 275 -2.39 25.03 -3.64
C ASN A 275 -1.61 25.36 -2.36
N ASP A 276 -0.87 26.47 -2.36
CA ASP A 276 -0.03 26.94 -1.24
C ASP A 276 -0.84 27.45 -0.03
N GLN A 277 -2.16 27.61 -0.19
CA GLN A 277 -3.07 27.97 0.89
C GLN A 277 -3.57 26.74 1.66
N ILE A 278 -3.27 25.51 1.22
CA ILE A 278 -3.70 24.27 1.86
C ILE A 278 -2.48 23.60 2.51
N GLU A 279 -2.48 23.52 3.83
CA GLU A 279 -1.32 23.12 4.63
C GLU A 279 -1.49 21.75 5.30
N SER A 280 -2.74 21.27 5.42
CA SER A 280 -3.05 20.04 6.15
C SER A 280 -3.97 19.10 5.37
N ARG A 281 -3.93 17.81 5.72
CA ARG A 281 -4.82 16.79 5.14
C ARG A 281 -6.28 17.04 5.48
N GLU A 282 -6.58 17.61 6.63
CA GLU A 282 -7.94 17.97 7.01
C GLU A 282 -8.46 19.14 6.16
N GLN A 283 -7.60 20.12 5.88
CA GLN A 283 -7.90 21.22 4.97
C GLN A 283 -8.13 20.73 3.54
N VAL A 284 -7.38 19.73 3.05
CA VAL A 284 -7.68 19.08 1.76
C VAL A 284 -9.10 18.50 1.75
N ALA A 285 -9.50 17.76 2.78
CA ALA A 285 -10.85 17.19 2.85
C ALA A 285 -11.94 18.28 2.91
N LEU A 286 -11.70 19.36 3.67
CA LEU A 286 -12.62 20.50 3.74
C LEU A 286 -12.73 21.20 2.38
N TYR A 287 -11.61 21.45 1.70
CA TYR A 287 -11.57 22.00 0.36
C TYR A 287 -12.41 21.18 -0.63
N MET A 288 -12.29 19.84 -0.59
CA MET A 288 -13.09 18.94 -1.41
C MET A 288 -14.59 19.16 -1.15
N MET A 289 -15.01 19.16 0.11
CA MET A 289 -16.44 19.34 0.44
C MET A 289 -16.98 20.71 0.07
N MET A 290 -16.20 21.78 0.28
CA MET A 290 -16.57 23.14 -0.15
C MET A 290 -16.70 23.21 -1.67
N THR A 291 -15.74 22.65 -2.40
CA THR A 291 -15.74 22.56 -3.87
C THR A 291 -16.97 21.81 -4.36
N ARG A 292 -17.34 20.71 -3.70
CA ARG A 292 -18.54 19.94 -4.03
C ARG A 292 -19.82 20.76 -3.82
N SER A 293 -19.97 21.41 -2.67
CA SER A 293 -21.11 22.28 -2.38
C SER A 293 -21.25 23.42 -3.39
N ALA A 294 -20.14 24.04 -3.77
CA ALA A 294 -20.13 25.10 -4.79
C ALA A 294 -20.50 24.57 -6.19
N ARG A 295 -19.96 23.41 -6.60
CA ARG A 295 -20.30 22.77 -7.88
C ARG A 295 -21.78 22.40 -7.98
N LEU A 296 -22.40 21.99 -6.88
CA LEU A 296 -23.86 21.73 -6.82
C LEU A 296 -24.71 22.98 -7.09
N LYS A 297 -24.15 24.17 -6.85
CA LYS A 297 -24.75 25.48 -7.18
C LYS A 297 -24.33 26.00 -8.56
N GLY A 298 -23.61 25.21 -9.36
CA GLY A 298 -23.14 25.60 -10.69
C GLY A 298 -21.86 26.43 -10.70
N ILE A 299 -21.15 26.53 -9.57
CA ILE A 299 -19.88 27.26 -9.48
C ILE A 299 -18.73 26.35 -9.91
N THR A 300 -17.90 26.86 -10.83
CA THR A 300 -16.74 26.13 -11.38
C THR A 300 -15.41 26.83 -11.10
N THR A 301 -15.44 28.03 -10.53
CA THR A 301 -14.24 28.74 -10.06
C THR A 301 -13.74 28.15 -8.75
N ASP A 302 -12.47 28.38 -8.44
CA ASP A 302 -11.88 27.97 -7.16
C ASP A 302 -12.64 28.63 -5.98
N VAL A 303 -13.08 27.79 -5.04
CA VAL A 303 -13.80 28.22 -3.84
C VAL A 303 -12.92 29.03 -2.88
N LEU A 304 -11.60 28.84 -2.91
CA LEU A 304 -10.67 29.56 -2.03
C LEU A 304 -10.39 30.99 -2.49
N ALA A 305 -10.89 31.40 -3.66
CA ALA A 305 -10.92 32.81 -4.05
C ALA A 305 -11.88 33.65 -3.19
N ASN A 306 -12.78 33.00 -2.42
CA ASN A 306 -13.63 33.67 -1.44
C ASN A 306 -12.91 33.74 -0.09
N GLU A 307 -12.59 34.96 0.37
CA GLU A 307 -11.87 35.21 1.63
C GLU A 307 -12.55 34.61 2.87
N GLN A 308 -13.88 34.50 2.88
CA GLN A 308 -14.60 33.87 4.00
C GLN A 308 -14.42 32.34 3.99
N LEU A 309 -14.44 31.71 2.82
CA LEU A 309 -14.19 30.27 2.70
C LEU A 309 -12.73 29.94 3.02
N LEU A 310 -11.80 30.78 2.61
CA LEU A 310 -10.39 30.66 2.99
C LEU A 310 -10.21 30.81 4.51
N ALA A 311 -10.88 31.77 5.15
CA ALA A 311 -10.81 31.93 6.60
C ALA A 311 -11.40 30.72 7.35
N ILE A 312 -12.45 30.09 6.82
CA ILE A 312 -13.02 28.85 7.38
C ILE A 312 -12.05 27.68 7.21
N LEU A 313 -11.37 27.59 6.06
CA LEU A 313 -10.35 26.57 5.82
C LEU A 313 -9.24 26.58 6.88
N HIS A 314 -8.78 27.77 7.27
CA HIS A 314 -7.69 27.95 8.25
C HIS A 314 -8.17 28.01 9.70
N ASN A 315 -9.44 27.67 9.98
CA ASN A 315 -9.97 27.68 11.33
C ASN A 315 -9.80 26.31 12.01
N ASP A 316 -8.68 26.14 12.70
CA ASP A 316 -8.32 24.91 13.41
C ASP A 316 -9.16 24.66 14.70
N GLU A 317 -10.05 25.57 15.09
CA GLU A 317 -10.96 25.39 16.24
C GLU A 317 -12.21 24.58 15.89
N LEU A 318 -12.52 24.42 14.59
CA LEU A 318 -13.72 23.75 14.11
C LEU A 318 -13.45 22.28 13.78
N THR A 319 -14.40 21.42 14.11
CA THR A 319 -14.42 20.09 13.50
C THR A 319 -14.69 20.20 12.00
N LEU A 320 -14.28 19.19 11.24
CA LEU A 320 -14.50 19.15 9.79
C LEU A 320 -15.97 19.34 9.39
N ALA A 321 -16.90 18.80 10.18
CA ALA A 321 -18.34 18.94 9.98
C ALA A 321 -18.84 20.36 10.29
N GLU A 322 -18.35 20.99 11.36
CA GLU A 322 -18.70 22.39 11.71
C GLU A 322 -18.17 23.38 10.68
N ALA A 323 -16.91 23.21 10.25
CA ALA A 323 -16.30 24.03 9.22
C ALA A 323 -17.09 23.91 7.90
N GLN A 324 -17.43 22.70 7.49
CA GLN A 324 -18.26 22.48 6.30
C GLN A 324 -19.66 23.11 6.43
N ALA A 325 -20.29 23.05 7.61
CA ALA A 325 -21.58 23.68 7.83
C ALA A 325 -21.51 25.22 7.74
N GLN A 326 -20.45 25.83 8.28
CA GLN A 326 -20.21 27.27 8.12
C GLN A 326 -19.94 27.64 6.66
N ALA A 327 -19.10 26.86 5.97
CA ALA A 327 -18.79 27.07 4.56
C ALA A 327 -20.04 26.95 3.68
N GLN A 328 -20.93 25.99 3.97
CA GLN A 328 -22.20 25.84 3.29
C GLN A 328 -23.06 27.10 3.41
N GLY A 329 -23.12 27.73 4.59
CA GLY A 329 -23.82 29.00 4.80
C GLY A 329 -23.26 30.14 3.95
N VAL A 330 -21.93 30.23 3.81
CA VAL A 330 -21.27 31.21 2.93
C VAL A 330 -21.58 30.92 1.46
N ILE A 331 -21.52 29.65 1.04
CA ILE A 331 -21.83 29.23 -0.34
C ILE A 331 -23.30 29.56 -0.69
N ASP A 332 -24.24 29.24 0.20
CA ASP A 332 -25.66 29.54 -0.02
C ASP A 332 -25.96 31.04 -0.06
N ALA A 333 -25.25 31.84 0.73
CA ALA A 333 -25.40 33.30 0.72
C ALA A 333 -24.77 33.96 -0.51
N ALA A 334 -23.62 33.45 -0.96
CA ALA A 334 -22.91 33.95 -2.13
C ALA A 334 -23.59 33.54 -3.45
N TYR A 335 -24.28 32.39 -3.46
CA TYR A 335 -24.80 31.75 -4.67
C TYR A 335 -26.23 31.20 -4.47
N PRO A 336 -27.27 32.08 -4.54
CA PRO A 336 -28.66 31.73 -4.28
C PRO A 336 -29.32 30.82 -5.33
#